data_AF-A0A348MYC9-F1
#
_entry.id   AF-A0A348MYC9-F1
#
_cell.length_a   1.000
_cell.length_b   1.000
_cell.length_c   1.000
_cell.angle_alpha   90.00
_cell.angle_beta   90.00
_cell.angle_gamma   90.00
#
_symmetry.space_group_name_H-M   'P 1'
#
loop_
_entity.id
_entity.type
_entity.pdbx_description
1 polymer ?
#
loop_
_entity_poly.entity_id
_entity_poly.type
_entity_poly.pdbx_seq_one_letter_code
_entity_poly.pdbx_strand_id
1 'polypeptide(L)'
;MKWDFEDCKNSALKYNTRNEWAQGERGAYVRSLKEKWIDEITVHMNGRLKWTREACKASALTFTTMTDWKLNEGGAYEACKRNKWQSFCCGHFTRKVKWTEESCKESALQFTTRKAWQKGAAGAYKASKRQGWFDNCVTHMSLQLRPKLDIEDCKVSASKYNTRKEWAKADPSAYQASRKSGWLENVTAHMDILVNKWTREACKASALTVTTVSDWKLNEGGAYEACKRNKWESFCCGHFTRKVKWTEESCKESALQFTTRKAWQKGAAGAHKASKKLGCFDSCVAHMALQRRPKLDLEDCKASASKSKYKTRTEWAKADPSAYRASRKKGWLENVTAHMPRKRSPL
;
A
#
# COMPACT_ATOMS: atom_id res chain seq x y z
N MET A 1 -53.71 20.92 -6.55
CA MET A 1 -53.24 20.81 -7.95
C MET A 1 -53.67 19.44 -8.47
N LYS A 2 -54.47 19.40 -9.55
CA LYS A 2 -55.05 18.16 -10.06
C LYS A 2 -54.11 17.65 -11.15
N TRP A 3 -53.35 16.60 -10.84
CA TRP A 3 -52.41 16.01 -11.79
C TRP A 3 -53.17 15.30 -12.91
N ASP A 4 -52.97 15.76 -14.15
CA ASP A 4 -53.45 15.09 -15.36
C ASP A 4 -52.36 14.17 -15.96
N PHE A 5 -52.67 13.51 -17.07
CA PHE A 5 -51.77 12.56 -17.73
C PHE A 5 -50.48 13.24 -18.22
N GLU A 6 -50.60 14.43 -18.80
CA GLU A 6 -49.48 15.13 -19.43
C GLU A 6 -48.55 15.75 -18.38
N ASP A 7 -49.11 16.26 -17.30
CA ASP A 7 -48.35 16.70 -16.12
C ASP A 7 -47.54 15.55 -15.52
N CYS A 8 -48.15 14.37 -15.40
CA CYS A 8 -47.48 13.17 -14.87
C CYS A 8 -46.36 12.68 -15.81
N LYS A 9 -46.58 12.73 -17.13
CA LYS A 9 -45.59 12.36 -18.14
C LYS A 9 -44.38 13.31 -18.13
N ASN A 10 -44.64 14.62 -18.07
CA ASN A 10 -43.58 15.63 -17.98
C ASN A 10 -42.80 15.55 -16.66
N SER A 11 -43.48 15.22 -15.56
CA SER A 11 -42.83 14.91 -14.28
C SER A 11 -41.90 13.69 -14.40
N ALA A 12 -42.38 12.60 -15.00
CA ALA A 12 -41.62 11.36 -15.18
C ALA A 12 -40.36 11.54 -16.05
N LEU A 13 -40.41 12.36 -17.09
CA LEU A 13 -39.25 12.62 -17.97
C LEU A 13 -38.04 13.26 -17.26
N LYS A 14 -38.22 13.84 -16.07
CA LYS A 14 -37.13 14.43 -15.28
C LYS A 14 -36.24 13.40 -14.58
N TYR A 15 -36.66 12.13 -14.52
CA TYR A 15 -36.01 11.09 -13.72
C TYR A 15 -35.64 9.87 -14.56
N ASN A 16 -34.53 9.20 -14.20
CA ASN A 16 -34.03 8.02 -14.91
C ASN A 16 -34.55 6.71 -14.33
N THR A 17 -35.01 6.72 -13.07
CA THR A 17 -35.59 5.54 -12.41
C THR A 17 -36.91 5.85 -11.73
N ARG A 18 -37.81 4.85 -11.66
CA ARG A 18 -39.10 4.96 -10.97
C ARG A 18 -38.95 5.33 -9.49
N ASN A 19 -37.85 4.94 -8.85
CA ASN A 19 -37.62 5.20 -7.42
C ASN A 19 -37.20 6.65 -7.17
N GLU A 20 -36.34 7.22 -8.02
CA GLU A 20 -35.99 8.64 -7.96
C GLU A 20 -37.22 9.51 -8.20
N TRP A 21 -38.06 9.13 -9.18
CA TRP A 21 -39.30 9.84 -9.46
C TRP A 21 -40.30 9.78 -8.28
N ALA A 22 -40.45 8.60 -7.66
CA ALA A 22 -41.31 8.42 -6.50
C ALA A 22 -40.88 9.26 -5.27
N GLN A 23 -39.58 9.50 -5.12
CA GLN A 23 -39.03 10.34 -4.04
C GLN A 23 -39.08 11.83 -4.37
N GLY A 24 -38.81 12.20 -5.62
CA GLY A 24 -38.75 13.60 -6.07
C GLY A 24 -40.12 14.25 -6.25
N GLU A 25 -41.04 13.59 -6.96
CA GLU A 25 -42.38 14.11 -7.25
C GLU A 25 -43.46 13.07 -6.92
N ARG A 26 -43.57 12.75 -5.62
CA ARG A 26 -44.48 11.73 -5.08
C ARG A 26 -45.94 11.90 -5.51
N GLY A 27 -46.42 13.14 -5.65
CA GLY A 27 -47.79 13.44 -6.07
C GLY A 27 -48.11 12.93 -7.48
N ALA A 28 -47.24 13.22 -8.45
CA ALA A 28 -47.36 12.75 -9.83
C ALA A 28 -47.22 11.22 -9.91
N TYR A 29 -46.26 10.66 -9.17
CA TYR A 29 -46.03 9.22 -9.11
C TYR A 29 -47.25 8.44 -8.57
N VAL A 30 -47.82 8.89 -7.44
CA VAL A 30 -48.98 8.25 -6.82
C VAL A 30 -50.24 8.40 -7.69
N ARG A 31 -50.44 9.56 -8.33
CA ARG A 31 -51.52 9.76 -9.29
C ARG A 31 -51.42 8.75 -10.44
N SER A 32 -50.23 8.61 -11.00
CA SER A 32 -49.95 7.70 -12.11
C SER A 32 -50.16 6.23 -11.75
N LEU A 33 -49.88 5.83 -10.50
CA LEU A 33 -50.19 4.49 -10.00
C LEU A 33 -51.71 4.28 -9.88
N LYS A 34 -52.44 5.28 -9.35
CA LYS A 34 -53.88 5.20 -9.14
C LYS A 34 -54.65 5.10 -10.47
N GLU A 35 -54.22 5.85 -11.48
CA GLU A 35 -54.83 5.89 -12.82
C GLU A 35 -54.21 4.89 -13.81
N LYS A 36 -53.25 4.06 -13.36
CA LYS A 36 -52.54 3.04 -14.16
C LYS A 36 -51.72 3.56 -15.36
N TRP A 37 -51.36 4.84 -15.37
CA TRP A 37 -50.50 5.44 -16.41
C TRP A 37 -49.01 5.09 -16.27
N ILE A 38 -48.63 4.46 -15.16
CA ILE A 38 -47.23 4.20 -14.78
C ILE A 38 -46.43 3.51 -15.88
N ASP A 39 -46.99 2.50 -16.54
CA ASP A 39 -46.23 1.72 -17.51
C ASP A 39 -46.00 2.46 -18.82
N GLU A 40 -46.91 3.37 -19.21
CA GLU A 40 -46.81 4.19 -20.41
C GLU A 40 -45.83 5.36 -20.24
N ILE A 41 -45.86 6.05 -19.09
CA ILE A 41 -45.06 7.26 -18.88
C ILE A 41 -43.64 6.97 -18.36
N THR A 42 -43.34 5.74 -17.98
CA THR A 42 -42.00 5.36 -17.46
C THR A 42 -41.24 4.41 -18.39
N VAL A 43 -41.61 4.35 -19.68
CA VAL A 43 -40.93 3.53 -20.69
C VAL A 43 -39.46 3.91 -20.83
N HIS A 44 -39.12 5.20 -20.68
CA HIS A 44 -37.75 5.70 -20.73
C HIS A 44 -36.94 5.42 -19.46
N MET A 45 -37.61 5.04 -18.36
CA MET A 45 -36.92 4.80 -17.09
C MET A 45 -36.33 3.40 -17.09
N ASN A 46 -35.03 3.31 -16.84
CA ASN A 46 -34.32 2.05 -16.70
C ASN A 46 -34.86 1.31 -15.47
N GLY A 47 -35.78 0.37 -15.69
CA GLY A 47 -36.24 -0.56 -14.67
C GLY A 47 -35.08 -1.44 -14.18
N ARG A 48 -35.22 -2.03 -12.99
CA ARG A 48 -34.30 -3.08 -12.53
C ARG A 48 -34.19 -4.14 -13.65
N LEU A 49 -32.97 -4.40 -14.14
CA LEU A 49 -32.71 -5.44 -15.14
C LEU A 49 -33.43 -6.73 -14.70
N LYS A 50 -34.47 -7.10 -15.45
CA LYS A 50 -35.15 -8.37 -15.25
C LYS A 50 -34.26 -9.44 -15.85
N TRP A 51 -33.54 -10.15 -15.00
CA TRP A 51 -32.78 -11.32 -15.41
C TRP A 51 -33.73 -12.35 -16.03
N THR A 52 -33.51 -12.66 -17.31
CA THR A 52 -34.16 -13.77 -17.99
C THR A 52 -33.36 -15.05 -17.76
N ARG A 53 -33.97 -16.22 -18.00
CA ARG A 53 -33.30 -17.51 -17.86
C ARG A 53 -32.08 -17.62 -18.79
N GLU A 54 -32.20 -17.07 -19.99
CA GLU A 54 -31.19 -17.03 -21.03
C GLU A 54 -30.04 -16.08 -20.66
N ALA A 55 -30.35 -14.89 -20.14
CA ALA A 55 -29.34 -13.95 -19.66
C ALA A 55 -28.53 -14.52 -18.49
N CYS A 56 -29.20 -15.21 -17.55
CA CYS A 56 -28.51 -15.92 -16.47
C CYS A 56 -27.60 -17.05 -16.98
N LYS A 57 -28.01 -17.77 -18.04
CA LYS A 57 -27.16 -18.81 -18.64
C LYS A 57 -25.95 -18.20 -19.37
N ALA A 58 -26.15 -17.15 -20.15
CA ALA A 58 -25.06 -16.44 -20.82
C ALA A 58 -24.03 -15.91 -19.81
N SER A 59 -24.51 -15.30 -18.73
CA SER A 59 -23.71 -14.87 -17.58
C SER A 59 -22.96 -16.05 -16.93
N ALA A 60 -23.62 -17.16 -16.64
CA ALA A 60 -22.97 -18.31 -15.99
C ALA A 60 -21.87 -18.96 -16.85
N LEU A 61 -22.02 -18.94 -18.18
CA LEU A 61 -21.06 -19.54 -19.12
C LEU A 61 -19.74 -18.77 -19.24
N THR A 62 -19.68 -17.49 -18.83
CA THR A 62 -18.43 -16.72 -18.83
C THR A 62 -17.51 -17.12 -17.68
N PHE A 63 -18.02 -17.85 -16.68
CA PHE A 63 -17.26 -18.28 -15.51
C PHE A 63 -17.00 -19.78 -15.52
N THR A 64 -15.84 -20.18 -15.01
CA THR A 64 -15.43 -21.58 -14.88
C THR A 64 -15.91 -22.22 -13.58
N THR A 65 -16.05 -21.43 -12.50
CA THR A 65 -16.56 -21.90 -11.21
C THR A 65 -17.76 -21.11 -10.73
N MET A 66 -18.66 -21.79 -10.03
CA MET A 66 -19.85 -21.16 -9.43
C MET A 66 -19.48 -20.10 -8.38
N THR A 67 -18.32 -20.25 -7.73
CA THR A 67 -17.84 -19.28 -6.73
C THR A 67 -17.48 -17.97 -7.41
N ASP A 68 -16.77 -18.05 -8.55
CA ASP A 68 -16.38 -16.87 -9.32
C ASP A 68 -17.60 -16.17 -9.92
N TRP A 69 -18.56 -16.94 -10.43
CA TRP A 69 -19.83 -16.41 -10.92
C TRP A 69 -20.60 -15.66 -9.83
N LYS A 70 -20.68 -16.22 -8.61
CA LYS A 70 -21.35 -15.58 -7.48
C LYS A 70 -20.66 -14.28 -7.04
N LEU A 71 -19.33 -14.24 -7.03
CA LEU A 71 -18.56 -13.08 -6.56
C LEU A 71 -18.64 -11.91 -7.55
N ASN A 72 -18.59 -12.19 -8.85
CA ASN A 72 -18.57 -11.14 -9.88
C ASN A 72 -19.96 -10.76 -10.35
N GLU A 73 -20.85 -11.72 -10.57
CA GLU A 73 -22.22 -11.52 -11.07
C GLU A 73 -23.29 -12.06 -10.10
N GLY A 74 -23.18 -11.62 -8.83
CA GLY A 74 -24.09 -12.02 -7.76
C GLY A 74 -25.57 -11.75 -8.08
N GLY A 75 -25.88 -10.71 -8.85
CA GLY A 75 -27.25 -10.40 -9.29
C GLY A 75 -27.86 -11.50 -10.17
N ALA A 76 -27.11 -12.00 -11.15
CA ALA A 76 -27.52 -13.10 -12.02
C ALA A 76 -27.60 -14.42 -11.25
N TYR A 77 -26.63 -14.68 -10.37
CA TYR A 77 -26.61 -15.86 -9.50
C TYR A 77 -27.85 -15.91 -8.58
N GLU A 78 -28.18 -14.81 -7.91
CA GLU A 78 -29.33 -14.75 -7.00
C GLU A 78 -30.67 -14.79 -7.77
N ALA A 79 -30.74 -14.22 -8.96
CA ALA A 79 -31.92 -14.37 -9.83
C ALA A 79 -32.11 -15.82 -10.28
N CYS A 80 -31.04 -16.50 -10.67
CA CYS A 80 -31.03 -17.93 -10.99
C CYS A 80 -31.50 -18.78 -9.81
N LYS A 81 -31.00 -18.49 -8.59
CA LYS A 81 -31.38 -19.19 -7.36
C LYS A 81 -32.85 -18.95 -6.99
N ARG A 82 -33.32 -17.71 -7.04
CA ARG A 82 -34.69 -17.31 -6.69
C ARG A 82 -35.72 -17.96 -7.62
N ASN A 83 -35.41 -18.03 -8.91
CA ASN A 83 -36.30 -18.60 -9.93
C ASN A 83 -36.06 -20.10 -10.19
N LYS A 84 -35.23 -20.78 -9.38
CA LYS A 84 -34.90 -22.21 -9.50
C LYS A 84 -34.34 -22.60 -10.88
N TRP A 85 -33.53 -21.74 -11.51
CA TRP A 85 -32.88 -22.00 -12.80
C TRP A 85 -31.52 -22.70 -12.68
N GLN A 86 -31.13 -23.16 -11.48
CA GLN A 86 -29.79 -23.69 -11.22
C GLN A 86 -29.46 -24.91 -12.08
N SER A 87 -30.41 -25.82 -12.30
CA SER A 87 -30.19 -26.98 -13.16
C SER A 87 -29.84 -26.59 -14.60
N PHE A 88 -30.39 -25.47 -15.10
CA PHE A 88 -30.18 -24.99 -16.45
C PHE A 88 -28.93 -24.10 -16.59
N CYS A 89 -28.71 -23.18 -15.67
CA CYS A 89 -27.59 -22.22 -15.74
C CYS A 89 -26.28 -22.77 -15.17
N CYS A 90 -26.33 -23.76 -14.25
CA CYS A 90 -25.14 -24.23 -13.50
C CYS A 90 -24.65 -25.61 -13.92
N GLY A 91 -25.20 -26.21 -14.98
CA GLY A 91 -24.90 -27.59 -15.39
C GLY A 91 -23.44 -27.82 -15.78
N HIS A 92 -22.75 -26.79 -16.30
CA HIS A 92 -21.35 -26.85 -16.72
C HIS A 92 -20.34 -26.66 -15.58
N PHE A 93 -20.79 -26.20 -14.41
CA PHE A 93 -19.88 -26.05 -13.27
C PHE A 93 -19.47 -27.42 -12.72
N THR A 94 -18.17 -27.61 -12.57
CA THR A 94 -17.61 -28.80 -11.92
C THR A 94 -18.10 -28.88 -10.47
N ARG A 95 -18.85 -29.95 -10.16
CA ARG A 95 -19.32 -30.22 -8.80
C ARG A 95 -18.13 -30.58 -7.92
N LYS A 96 -18.09 -30.04 -6.70
CA LYS A 96 -17.13 -30.48 -5.68
C LYS A 96 -17.33 -31.97 -5.44
N VAL A 97 -16.30 -32.76 -5.68
CA VAL A 97 -16.29 -34.21 -5.40
C VAL A 97 -16.56 -34.39 -3.91
N LYS A 98 -17.62 -35.13 -3.58
CA LYS A 98 -17.85 -35.61 -2.22
C LYS A 98 -16.96 -36.83 -2.01
N TRP A 99 -15.99 -36.70 -1.11
CA TRP A 99 -15.08 -37.78 -0.77
C TRP A 99 -15.77 -38.73 0.23
N THR A 100 -15.82 -40.01 -0.11
CA THR A 100 -16.13 -41.11 0.80
C THR A 100 -14.85 -41.84 1.19
N GLU A 101 -14.92 -42.68 2.22
CA GLU A 101 -13.78 -43.49 2.67
C GLU A 101 -13.23 -44.37 1.53
N GLU A 102 -14.11 -44.99 0.76
CA GLU A 102 -13.77 -45.86 -0.38
C GLU A 102 -13.06 -45.08 -1.48
N SER A 103 -13.60 -43.93 -1.87
CA SER A 103 -12.97 -43.07 -2.90
C SER A 103 -11.59 -42.54 -2.46
N CYS A 104 -11.41 -42.29 -1.16
CA CYS A 104 -10.12 -41.90 -0.60
C CYS A 104 -9.14 -43.07 -0.62
N LYS A 105 -9.60 -44.29 -0.33
CA LYS A 105 -8.79 -45.51 -0.36
C LYS A 105 -8.35 -45.87 -1.77
N GLU A 106 -9.26 -45.82 -2.75
CA GLU A 106 -8.94 -46.00 -4.17
C GLU A 106 -7.92 -44.96 -4.65
N SER A 107 -8.11 -43.69 -4.28
CA SER A 107 -7.15 -42.64 -4.58
C SER A 107 -5.79 -42.93 -3.95
N ALA A 108 -5.74 -43.43 -2.72
CA ALA A 108 -4.50 -43.74 -2.03
C ALA A 108 -3.76 -44.93 -2.66
N LEU A 109 -4.48 -45.96 -3.14
CA LEU A 109 -3.92 -47.15 -3.78
C LEU A 109 -3.11 -46.81 -5.05
N GLN A 110 -3.41 -45.70 -5.71
CA GLN A 110 -2.64 -45.23 -6.88
C GLN A 110 -1.24 -44.71 -6.53
N PHE A 111 -0.93 -44.53 -5.25
CA PHE A 111 0.35 -43.98 -4.80
C PHE A 111 1.05 -44.95 -3.85
N THR A 112 2.37 -45.07 -4.01
CA THR A 112 3.21 -45.92 -3.16
C THR A 112 3.64 -45.23 -1.87
N THR A 113 3.71 -43.89 -1.87
CA THR A 113 4.15 -43.12 -0.70
C THR A 113 3.14 -42.04 -0.30
N ARG A 114 3.06 -41.77 1.00
CA ARG A 114 2.18 -40.72 1.57
C ARG A 114 2.45 -39.34 0.97
N LYS A 115 3.72 -39.04 0.67
CA LYS A 115 4.14 -37.77 0.07
C LYS A 115 3.72 -37.66 -1.41
N ALA A 116 3.80 -38.76 -2.16
CA ALA A 116 3.29 -38.80 -3.53
C ALA A 116 1.77 -38.62 -3.55
N TRP A 117 1.04 -39.31 -2.66
CA TRP A 117 -0.41 -39.15 -2.54
C TRP A 117 -0.82 -37.72 -2.18
N GLN A 118 -0.12 -37.09 -1.23
CA GLN A 118 -0.36 -35.69 -0.86
C GLN A 118 -0.21 -34.73 -2.04
N LYS A 119 0.78 -34.95 -2.91
CA LYS A 119 1.03 -34.09 -4.08
C LYS A 119 0.07 -34.37 -5.23
N GLY A 120 -0.19 -35.64 -5.54
CA GLY A 120 -1.01 -36.05 -6.68
C GLY A 120 -2.52 -35.97 -6.43
N ALA A 121 -2.98 -36.23 -5.21
CA ALA A 121 -4.38 -36.21 -4.84
C ALA A 121 -4.61 -35.48 -3.50
N ALA A 122 -4.19 -34.21 -3.45
CA ALA A 122 -4.29 -33.37 -2.25
C ALA A 122 -5.72 -33.27 -1.68
N GLY A 123 -6.74 -33.34 -2.55
CA GLY A 123 -8.15 -33.35 -2.15
C GLY A 123 -8.52 -34.57 -1.31
N ALA A 124 -8.24 -35.77 -1.84
CA ALA A 124 -8.47 -37.03 -1.15
C ALA A 124 -7.63 -37.14 0.15
N TYR A 125 -6.35 -36.77 0.09
CA TYR A 125 -5.45 -36.78 1.24
C TYR A 125 -5.93 -35.89 2.39
N LYS A 126 -6.42 -34.68 2.09
CA LYS A 126 -6.97 -33.78 3.11
C LYS A 126 -8.32 -34.25 3.62
N ALA A 127 -9.15 -34.80 2.74
CA ALA A 127 -10.44 -35.36 3.12
C ALA A 127 -10.28 -36.53 4.10
N SER A 128 -9.41 -37.49 3.79
CA SER A 128 -9.14 -38.65 4.66
C SER A 128 -8.63 -38.24 6.04
N LYS A 129 -7.72 -37.25 6.14
CA LYS A 129 -7.26 -36.72 7.43
C LYS A 129 -8.35 -36.05 8.24
N ARG A 130 -9.17 -35.23 7.59
CA ARG A 130 -10.24 -34.49 8.28
C ARG A 130 -11.34 -35.39 8.79
N GLN A 131 -11.62 -36.49 8.08
CA GLN A 131 -12.67 -37.44 8.43
C GLN A 131 -12.17 -38.64 9.24
N GLY A 132 -10.87 -38.72 9.53
CA GLY A 132 -10.28 -39.83 10.30
C GLY A 132 -9.99 -41.12 9.51
N TRP A 133 -10.24 -41.16 8.19
CA TRP A 133 -9.99 -42.33 7.33
C TRP A 133 -8.53 -42.53 6.93
N PHE A 134 -7.63 -41.63 7.36
CA PHE A 134 -6.27 -41.58 6.86
C PHE A 134 -5.51 -42.89 7.07
N ASP A 135 -5.59 -43.49 8.26
CA ASP A 135 -4.84 -44.71 8.59
C ASP A 135 -5.30 -45.90 7.74
N ASN A 136 -6.61 -46.01 7.49
CA ASN A 136 -7.19 -47.03 6.59
C ASN A 136 -6.76 -46.86 5.14
N CYS A 137 -6.55 -45.61 4.69
CA CYS A 137 -6.12 -45.32 3.32
C CYS A 137 -4.62 -45.58 3.07
N VAL A 138 -3.78 -45.57 4.11
CA VAL A 138 -2.32 -45.64 3.96
C VAL A 138 -1.72 -46.96 4.45
N THR A 139 -2.55 -47.98 4.69
CA THR A 139 -2.10 -49.29 5.18
C THR A 139 -1.09 -49.97 4.24
N HIS A 140 -1.23 -49.77 2.92
CA HIS A 140 -0.28 -50.28 1.91
C HIS A 140 0.96 -49.39 1.72
N MET A 141 0.99 -48.19 2.29
CA MET A 141 2.10 -47.24 2.13
C MET A 141 3.13 -47.42 3.24
N SER A 142 4.24 -48.07 2.92
CA SER A 142 5.36 -48.27 3.83
C SER A 142 5.89 -46.95 4.37
N LEU A 143 6.03 -46.86 5.69
CA LEU A 143 6.73 -45.77 6.37
C LEU A 143 8.23 -45.90 6.09
N GLN A 144 8.76 -45.05 5.22
CA GLN A 144 10.21 -44.88 5.08
C GLN A 144 10.75 -44.17 6.34
N LEU A 145 10.94 -44.92 7.41
CA LEU A 145 11.60 -44.44 8.63
C LEU A 145 13.09 -44.27 8.30
N ARG A 146 13.60 -43.04 8.44
CA ARG A 146 15.04 -42.84 8.36
C ARG A 146 15.69 -43.46 9.60
N PRO A 147 16.83 -44.16 9.47
CA PRO A 147 17.60 -44.61 10.62
C PRO A 147 17.91 -43.42 11.54
N LYS A 148 17.84 -43.65 12.85
CA LYS A 148 18.28 -42.64 13.83
C LYS A 148 19.80 -42.57 13.76
N LEU A 149 20.32 -41.36 13.51
CA LEU A 149 21.76 -41.10 13.60
C LEU A 149 22.21 -41.28 15.05
N ASP A 150 23.31 -42.01 15.23
CA ASP A 150 23.98 -42.10 16.50
C ASP A 150 25.10 -41.05 16.63
N ILE A 151 25.80 -41.07 17.76
CA ILE A 151 26.88 -40.12 18.03
C ILE A 151 28.10 -40.36 17.14
N GLU A 152 28.38 -41.60 16.74
CA GLU A 152 29.55 -41.94 15.92
C GLU A 152 29.35 -41.51 14.47
N ASP A 153 28.16 -41.71 13.90
CA ASP A 153 27.75 -41.15 12.61
C ASP A 153 27.95 -39.63 12.57
N CYS A 154 27.58 -38.97 13.67
CA CYS A 154 27.73 -37.53 13.80
C CYS A 154 29.20 -37.10 13.88
N LYS A 155 30.06 -37.84 14.59
CA LYS A 155 31.52 -37.59 14.63
C LYS A 155 32.16 -37.78 13.27
N VAL A 156 31.81 -38.84 12.55
CA VAL A 156 32.33 -39.12 11.19
C VAL A 156 31.88 -38.04 10.20
N SER A 157 30.67 -37.50 10.36
CA SER A 157 30.22 -36.36 9.57
C SER A 157 30.98 -35.08 9.94
N ALA A 158 31.11 -34.77 11.23
CA ALA A 158 31.74 -33.55 11.73
C ALA A 158 33.25 -33.48 11.47
N SER A 159 33.96 -34.60 11.50
CA SER A 159 35.42 -34.66 11.25
C SER A 159 35.83 -34.20 9.85
N LYS A 160 34.88 -34.11 8.91
CA LYS A 160 35.09 -33.61 7.54
C LYS A 160 35.17 -32.09 7.44
N TYR A 161 34.89 -31.37 8.53
CA TYR A 161 34.76 -29.91 8.52
C TYR A 161 35.53 -29.29 9.69
N ASN A 162 36.07 -28.10 9.45
CA ASN A 162 36.88 -27.37 10.44
C ASN A 162 36.05 -26.39 11.27
N THR A 163 34.89 -25.95 10.76
CA THR A 163 34.00 -25.03 11.48
C THR A 163 32.58 -25.56 11.64
N ARG A 164 31.95 -25.25 12.79
CA ARG A 164 30.55 -25.61 13.06
C ARG A 164 29.60 -25.09 11.98
N LYS A 165 29.91 -23.93 11.39
CA LYS A 165 29.09 -23.28 10.34
C LYS A 165 29.14 -24.04 9.03
N GLU A 166 30.32 -24.50 8.61
CA GLU A 166 30.48 -25.31 7.40
C GLU A 166 29.78 -26.65 7.54
N TRP A 167 29.99 -27.32 8.68
CA TRP A 167 29.33 -28.59 8.97
C TRP A 167 27.81 -28.47 8.96
N ALA A 168 27.25 -27.44 9.63
CA ALA A 168 25.80 -27.21 9.66
C ALA A 168 25.18 -26.98 8.27
N LYS A 169 25.94 -26.42 7.33
CA LYS A 169 25.48 -26.18 5.96
C LYS A 169 25.58 -27.43 5.09
N ALA A 170 26.66 -28.19 5.25
CA ALA A 170 26.95 -29.36 4.43
C ALA A 170 26.18 -30.61 4.86
N ASP A 171 26.05 -30.84 6.18
CA ASP A 171 25.23 -31.91 6.75
C ASP A 171 24.29 -31.39 7.85
N PRO A 172 23.14 -30.79 7.46
CA PRO A 172 22.16 -30.31 8.40
C PRO A 172 21.54 -31.43 9.25
N SER A 173 21.55 -32.67 8.78
CA SER A 173 20.89 -33.78 9.49
C SER A 173 21.72 -34.20 10.70
N ALA A 174 23.02 -34.45 10.51
CA ALA A 174 23.94 -34.80 11.59
C ALA A 174 24.12 -33.65 12.58
N TYR A 175 24.22 -32.41 12.09
CA TYR A 175 24.32 -31.22 12.95
C TYR A 175 23.10 -31.07 13.86
N GLN A 176 21.89 -31.20 13.32
CA GLN A 176 20.67 -31.07 14.11
C GLN A 176 20.46 -32.26 15.05
N ALA A 177 20.84 -33.47 14.65
CA ALA A 177 20.84 -34.64 15.54
C ALA A 177 21.75 -34.39 16.75
N SER A 178 22.98 -33.98 16.51
CA SER A 178 23.95 -33.65 17.58
C SER A 178 23.48 -32.52 18.48
N ARG A 179 22.87 -31.48 17.92
CA ARG A 179 22.31 -30.36 18.68
C ARG A 179 21.13 -30.79 19.55
N LYS A 180 20.20 -31.61 19.04
CA LYS A 180 19.02 -32.07 19.79
C LYS A 180 19.38 -33.06 20.88
N SER A 181 20.39 -33.90 20.65
CA SER A 181 20.85 -34.91 21.59
C SER A 181 21.92 -34.41 22.57
N GLY A 182 22.35 -33.14 22.45
CA GLY A 182 23.38 -32.56 23.33
C GLY A 182 24.82 -32.98 23.02
N TRP A 183 25.08 -33.65 21.88
CA TRP A 183 26.41 -34.13 21.49
C TRP A 183 27.29 -33.06 20.85
N LEU A 184 26.74 -31.86 20.60
CA LEU A 184 27.40 -30.84 19.78
C LEU A 184 28.80 -30.47 20.29
N GLU A 185 28.98 -30.30 21.60
CA GLU A 185 30.29 -29.96 22.17
C GLU A 185 31.32 -31.08 21.99
N ASN A 186 30.89 -32.34 22.12
CA ASN A 186 31.76 -33.50 21.93
C ASN A 186 32.15 -33.69 20.45
N VAL A 187 31.15 -33.62 19.57
CA VAL A 187 31.28 -33.87 18.12
C VAL A 187 32.07 -32.75 17.42
N THR A 188 32.12 -31.55 18.00
CA THR A 188 32.79 -30.38 17.41
C THR A 188 34.00 -29.92 18.20
N ALA A 189 34.54 -30.78 19.08
CA ALA A 189 35.70 -30.45 19.92
C ALA A 189 36.96 -30.12 19.09
N HIS A 190 37.09 -30.70 17.89
CA HIS A 190 38.19 -30.42 16.95
C HIS A 190 37.99 -29.18 16.08
N MET A 191 36.80 -28.54 16.14
CA MET A 191 36.47 -27.42 15.25
C MET A 191 36.92 -26.09 15.83
N ASP A 192 37.41 -25.21 14.95
CA ASP A 192 37.83 -23.87 15.32
C ASP A 192 36.65 -23.03 15.81
N ILE A 193 36.80 -22.46 17.00
CA ILE A 193 35.92 -21.42 17.50
C ILE A 193 36.33 -20.12 16.80
N LEU A 194 35.49 -19.63 15.89
CA LEU A 194 35.66 -18.30 15.31
C LEU A 194 35.51 -17.25 16.43
N VAL A 195 36.63 -16.86 17.05
CA VAL A 195 36.67 -15.80 18.04
C VAL A 195 36.25 -14.50 17.37
N ASN A 196 35.29 -13.80 17.96
CA ASN A 196 34.79 -12.54 17.43
C ASN A 196 35.92 -11.49 17.44
N LYS A 197 36.31 -11.01 16.25
CA LYS A 197 37.35 -9.98 16.07
C LYS A 197 37.06 -8.68 16.85
N TRP A 198 35.78 -8.40 17.14
CA TRP A 198 35.36 -7.16 17.81
C TRP A 198 35.14 -7.38 19.31
N THR A 199 36.19 -7.11 20.08
CA THR A 199 36.12 -6.95 21.54
C THR A 199 35.67 -5.54 21.91
N ARG A 200 35.29 -5.33 23.18
CA ARG A 200 34.87 -4.02 23.68
C ARG A 200 35.98 -2.97 23.53
N GLU A 201 37.22 -3.39 23.74
CA GLU A 201 38.44 -2.60 23.63
C GLU A 201 38.75 -2.28 22.16
N ALA A 202 38.62 -3.26 21.26
CA ALA A 202 38.81 -3.06 19.83
C ALA A 202 37.75 -2.08 19.26
N CYS A 203 36.49 -2.19 19.70
CA CYS A 203 35.44 -1.23 19.35
C CYS A 203 35.74 0.18 19.89
N LYS A 204 36.30 0.32 21.09
CA LYS A 204 36.70 1.63 21.63
C LYS A 204 37.87 2.23 20.85
N ALA A 205 38.91 1.43 20.54
CA ALA A 205 40.04 1.88 19.75
C ALA A 205 39.58 2.38 18.37
N SER A 206 38.71 1.60 17.70
CA SER A 206 38.04 1.97 16.46
C SER A 206 37.22 3.25 16.56
N ALA A 207 36.47 3.46 17.64
CA ALA A 207 35.67 4.66 17.82
C ALA A 207 36.53 5.92 18.05
N LEU A 208 37.72 5.78 18.64
CA LEU A 208 38.64 6.90 18.92
C LEU A 208 39.37 7.42 17.68
N THR A 209 39.45 6.64 16.59
CA THR A 209 40.08 7.10 15.35
C THR A 209 39.24 8.11 14.57
N VAL A 210 37.96 8.25 14.93
CA VAL A 210 36.96 9.06 14.23
C VAL A 210 36.33 10.09 15.16
N THR A 211 35.95 11.23 14.60
CA THR A 211 35.41 12.37 15.36
C THR A 211 33.89 12.37 15.44
N THR A 212 33.19 11.67 14.54
CA THR A 212 31.72 11.57 14.56
C THR A 212 31.23 10.12 14.43
N VAL A 213 30.07 9.84 15.03
CA VAL A 213 29.40 8.52 14.91
C VAL A 213 29.08 8.18 13.45
N SER A 214 28.76 9.19 12.63
CA SER A 214 28.48 8.98 11.22
C SER A 214 29.71 8.47 10.47
N ASP A 215 30.88 9.07 10.73
CA ASP A 215 32.14 8.66 10.12
C ASP A 215 32.57 7.28 10.63
N TRP A 216 32.32 7.00 11.91
CA TRP A 216 32.54 5.67 12.49
C TRP A 216 31.73 4.59 11.78
N LYS A 217 30.46 4.87 11.50
CA LYS A 217 29.58 3.94 10.79
C LYS A 217 30.02 3.73 9.34
N LEU A 218 30.55 4.76 8.67
CA LEU A 218 30.94 4.69 7.27
C LEU A 218 32.26 3.93 7.08
N ASN A 219 33.27 4.22 7.91
CA ASN A 219 34.60 3.65 7.76
C ASN A 219 34.76 2.32 8.51
N GLU A 220 34.20 2.20 9.70
CA GLU A 220 34.32 1.03 10.57
C GLU A 220 32.95 0.51 11.04
N GLY A 221 32.02 0.36 10.10
CA GLY A 221 30.65 -0.09 10.36
C GLY A 221 30.57 -1.44 11.09
N GLY A 222 31.53 -2.34 10.88
CA GLY A 222 31.63 -3.61 11.61
C GLY A 222 31.84 -3.44 13.11
N ALA A 223 32.71 -2.50 13.52
CA ALA A 223 32.98 -2.18 14.91
C ALA A 223 31.77 -1.47 15.56
N TYR A 224 31.15 -0.54 14.83
CA TYR A 224 29.95 0.16 15.28
C TYR A 224 28.77 -0.80 15.51
N GLU A 225 28.49 -1.71 14.57
CA GLU A 225 27.40 -2.68 14.72
C GLU A 225 27.68 -3.71 15.83
N ALA A 226 28.95 -4.10 16.02
CA ALA A 226 29.35 -4.93 17.16
C ALA A 226 29.15 -4.20 18.50
N CYS A 227 29.53 -2.94 18.58
CA CYS A 227 29.29 -2.08 19.75
C CYS A 227 27.80 -1.99 20.08
N LYS A 228 26.95 -1.71 19.08
CA LYS A 228 25.50 -1.61 19.24
C LYS A 228 24.86 -2.94 19.65
N ARG A 229 25.26 -4.05 19.04
CA ARG A 229 24.74 -5.38 19.35
C ARG A 229 25.02 -5.79 20.80
N ASN A 230 26.19 -5.42 21.32
CA ASN A 230 26.65 -5.76 22.66
C ASN A 230 26.38 -4.66 23.71
N LYS A 231 25.65 -3.60 23.34
CA LYS A 231 25.30 -2.47 24.22
C LYS A 231 26.51 -1.72 24.81
N TRP A 232 27.56 -1.53 24.01
CA TRP A 232 28.80 -0.85 24.43
C TRP A 232 28.79 0.65 24.10
N GLU A 233 27.67 1.23 23.71
CA GLU A 233 27.62 2.62 23.20
C GLU A 233 28.00 3.64 24.26
N SER A 234 27.62 3.42 25.53
CA SER A 234 28.03 4.32 26.62
C SER A 234 29.54 4.38 26.79
N PHE A 235 30.25 3.29 26.47
CA PHE A 235 31.69 3.15 26.63
C PHE A 235 32.46 3.57 25.38
N CYS A 236 32.00 3.18 24.19
CA CYS A 236 32.68 3.47 22.93
C CYS A 236 32.32 4.86 22.36
N CYS A 237 31.12 5.39 22.64
CA CYS A 237 30.63 6.64 22.04
C CYS A 237 30.71 7.87 22.96
N GLY A 238 31.31 7.74 24.14
CA GLY A 238 31.32 8.81 25.15
C GLY A 238 32.01 10.10 24.70
N HIS A 239 33.01 10.00 23.81
CA HIS A 239 33.78 11.15 23.30
C HIS A 239 33.09 11.87 22.13
N PHE A 240 32.04 11.30 21.54
CA PHE A 240 31.34 11.97 20.45
C PHE A 240 30.50 13.13 20.95
N THR A 241 30.73 14.32 20.39
CA THR A 241 29.90 15.50 20.66
C THR A 241 28.46 15.23 20.26
N ARG A 242 27.54 15.22 21.23
CA ARG A 242 26.11 15.03 20.96
C ARG A 242 25.57 16.27 20.24
N LYS A 243 24.81 16.05 19.17
CA LYS A 243 24.07 17.15 18.52
C LYS A 243 23.08 17.72 19.53
N VAL A 244 23.19 19.02 19.82
CA VAL A 244 22.29 19.74 20.72
C VAL A 244 20.86 19.57 20.22
N LYS A 245 19.98 19.08 21.09
CA LYS A 245 18.56 18.91 20.78
C LYS A 245 17.88 20.26 20.91
N TRP A 246 17.27 20.73 19.83
CA TRP A 246 16.46 21.95 19.85
C TRP A 246 15.22 21.73 20.73
N THR A 247 14.97 22.70 21.61
CA THR A 247 13.77 22.82 22.45
C THR A 247 12.96 24.03 21.99
N GLU A 248 11.75 24.18 22.53
CA GLU A 248 10.93 25.34 22.21
C GLU A 248 11.60 26.65 22.66
N GLU A 249 12.23 26.65 23.84
CA GLU A 249 12.92 27.79 24.44
C GLU A 249 14.13 28.21 23.59
N SER A 250 15.00 27.27 23.25
CA SER A 250 16.18 27.55 22.41
C SER A 250 15.81 27.99 20.99
N CYS A 251 14.66 27.55 20.46
CA CYS A 251 14.14 28.07 19.20
C CYS A 251 13.69 29.53 19.33
N LYS A 252 13.01 29.89 20.43
CA LYS A 252 12.56 31.27 20.71
C LYS A 252 13.75 32.20 20.89
N GLU A 253 14.73 31.81 21.71
CA GLU A 253 15.97 32.58 21.91
C GLU A 253 16.70 32.81 20.59
N SER A 254 16.82 31.77 19.76
CA SER A 254 17.42 31.91 18.43
C SER A 254 16.62 32.87 17.55
N ALA A 255 15.29 32.87 17.61
CA ALA A 255 14.45 33.74 16.79
C ALA A 255 14.53 35.22 17.21
N LEU A 256 14.68 35.50 18.51
CA LEU A 256 14.82 36.87 19.04
C LEU A 256 16.06 37.60 18.50
N GLN A 257 17.11 36.86 18.14
CA GLN A 257 18.33 37.42 17.53
C GLN A 257 18.12 37.98 16.11
N PHE A 258 16.94 37.76 15.51
CA PHE A 258 16.64 38.20 14.15
C PHE A 258 15.37 39.04 14.11
N THR A 259 15.41 40.08 13.28
CA THR A 259 14.28 41.00 13.09
C THR A 259 13.31 40.53 12.01
N THR A 260 13.76 39.69 11.07
CA THR A 260 12.93 39.18 9.97
C THR A 260 13.01 37.66 9.85
N ARG A 261 11.89 37.05 9.44
CA ARG A 261 11.79 35.59 9.24
C ARG A 261 12.83 35.06 8.24
N LYS A 262 13.12 35.84 7.20
CA LYS A 262 14.10 35.47 6.16
C LYS A 262 15.54 35.55 6.69
N ALA A 263 15.84 36.52 7.56
CA ALA A 263 17.14 36.60 8.22
C ALA A 263 17.33 35.42 9.18
N TRP A 264 16.31 35.08 9.97
CA TRP A 264 16.35 33.92 10.87
C TRP A 264 16.54 32.60 10.12
N GLN A 265 15.82 32.40 9.01
CA GLN A 265 15.96 31.20 8.18
C GLN A 265 17.40 31.02 7.63
N LYS A 266 18.07 32.13 7.28
CA LYS A 266 19.44 32.09 6.74
C LYS A 266 20.49 31.95 7.84
N GLY A 267 20.37 32.72 8.93
CA GLY A 267 21.35 32.76 10.01
C GLY A 267 21.25 31.60 10.99
N ALA A 268 20.06 31.03 11.19
CA ALA A 268 19.82 29.92 12.11
C ALA A 268 18.86 28.87 11.50
N ALA A 269 19.25 28.32 10.35
CA ALA A 269 18.43 27.35 9.61
C ALA A 269 18.06 26.10 10.45
N GLY A 270 18.93 25.70 11.39
CA GLY A 270 18.67 24.60 12.33
C GLY A 270 17.49 24.89 13.25
N ALA A 271 17.56 26.00 14.01
CA ALA A 271 16.49 26.46 14.90
C ALA A 271 15.18 26.73 14.15
N HIS A 272 15.26 27.39 12.99
CA HIS A 272 14.10 27.68 12.16
C HIS A 272 13.40 26.41 11.63
N LYS A 273 14.15 25.35 11.27
CA LYS A 273 13.55 24.06 10.87
C LYS A 273 12.99 23.32 12.08
N ALA A 274 13.71 23.36 13.20
CA ALA A 274 13.30 22.71 14.44
C ALA A 274 11.99 23.30 14.98
N SER A 275 11.83 24.63 14.99
CA SER A 275 10.62 25.30 15.47
C SER A 275 9.37 24.91 14.67
N LYS A 276 9.50 24.71 13.35
CA LYS A 276 8.40 24.15 12.53
C LYS A 276 8.06 22.72 12.88
N LYS A 277 9.08 21.90 13.16
CA LYS A 277 8.90 20.49 13.54
C LYS A 277 8.29 20.36 14.94
N LEU A 278 8.63 21.27 15.85
CA LEU A 278 8.12 21.32 17.22
C LEU A 278 6.76 22.03 17.33
N GLY A 279 6.28 22.69 16.27
CA GLY A 279 5.01 23.43 16.28
C GLY A 279 5.06 24.81 16.94
N CYS A 280 6.23 25.27 17.41
CA CYS A 280 6.40 26.57 18.07
C CYS A 280 6.78 27.72 17.12
N PHE A 281 6.74 27.48 15.80
CA PHE A 281 7.18 28.46 14.80
C PHE A 281 6.45 29.80 14.90
N ASP A 282 5.12 29.79 15.04
CA ASP A 282 4.32 31.02 15.10
C ASP A 282 4.65 31.86 16.34
N SER A 283 4.90 31.20 17.47
CA SER A 283 5.37 31.85 18.69
C SER A 283 6.77 32.45 18.50
N CYS A 284 7.68 31.74 17.82
CA CYS A 284 9.04 32.22 17.55
C CYS A 284 9.09 33.45 16.62
N VAL A 285 8.12 33.61 15.71
CA VAL A 285 8.10 34.71 14.72
C VAL A 285 7.08 35.80 15.05
N ALA A 286 6.48 35.76 16.23
CA ALA A 286 5.44 36.71 16.65
C ALA A 286 5.93 38.17 16.63
N HIS A 287 7.19 38.41 17.03
CA HIS A 287 7.82 39.74 16.99
C HIS A 287 8.29 40.17 15.59
N MET A 288 8.32 39.25 14.62
CA MET A 288 8.84 39.53 13.27
C MET A 288 7.72 40.03 12.35
N ALA A 289 7.72 41.34 12.09
CA ALA A 289 6.76 42.02 11.23
C ALA A 289 6.70 41.38 9.81
N LEU A 290 5.48 41.13 9.33
CA LEU A 290 5.23 40.65 7.98
C LEU A 290 5.32 41.82 6.99
N GLN A 291 6.38 41.85 6.18
CA GLN A 291 6.47 42.75 5.03
C GLN A 291 5.52 42.27 3.92
N ARG A 292 4.24 42.66 3.98
CA ARG A 292 3.25 42.40 2.92
C ARG A 292 3.42 43.42 1.81
N ARG A 293 3.73 42.96 0.59
CA ARG A 293 3.70 43.83 -0.60
C ARG A 293 2.25 44.22 -0.92
N PRO A 294 1.97 45.49 -1.27
CA PRO A 294 0.64 45.92 -1.73
C PRO A 294 0.17 45.08 -2.91
N LYS A 295 -1.14 44.78 -2.98
CA LYS A 295 -1.72 44.09 -4.13
C LYS A 295 -1.89 45.10 -5.26
N LEU A 296 -1.28 44.83 -6.41
CA LEU A 296 -1.46 45.63 -7.63
C LEU A 296 -2.94 45.67 -8.03
N ASP A 297 -3.47 46.87 -8.24
CA ASP A 297 -4.80 47.10 -8.77
C ASP A 297 -4.79 47.26 -10.31
N LEU A 298 -5.97 47.55 -10.89
CA LEU A 298 -6.10 47.65 -12.35
C LEU A 298 -5.35 48.86 -12.90
N GLU A 299 -5.35 49.97 -12.16
CA GLU A 299 -4.71 51.22 -12.58
C GLU A 299 -3.19 51.12 -12.50
N ASP A 300 -2.65 50.46 -11.47
CA ASP A 300 -1.23 50.12 -11.38
C ASP A 300 -0.77 49.30 -12.61
N CYS A 301 -1.58 48.33 -13.00
CA CYS A 301 -1.30 47.46 -14.14
C CYS A 301 -1.37 48.23 -15.47
N LYS A 302 -2.37 49.11 -15.65
CA LYS A 302 -2.49 50.02 -16.80
C LYS A 302 -1.29 50.96 -16.87
N ALA A 303 -0.96 51.62 -15.76
CA ALA A 303 0.18 52.52 -15.66
C ALA A 303 1.52 51.82 -15.93
N SER A 304 1.64 50.54 -15.57
CA SER A 304 2.80 49.72 -15.94
C SER A 304 2.84 49.46 -17.46
N ALA A 305 1.72 49.06 -18.06
CA ALA A 305 1.64 48.73 -19.48
C ALA A 305 1.69 49.93 -20.43
N SER A 306 1.23 51.11 -19.99
CA SER A 306 1.22 52.35 -20.78
C SER A 306 2.55 53.09 -20.77
N LYS A 307 3.57 52.60 -20.03
CA LYS A 307 4.93 53.14 -20.12
C LYS A 307 5.41 53.01 -21.56
N SER A 308 5.80 54.14 -22.16
CA SER A 308 6.20 54.29 -23.58
C SER A 308 7.31 53.34 -24.06
N LYS A 309 7.98 52.63 -23.14
CA LYS A 309 8.99 51.62 -23.40
C LYS A 309 8.46 50.26 -23.88
N TYR A 310 7.15 50.01 -23.89
CA TYR A 310 6.59 48.72 -24.27
C TYR A 310 5.75 48.81 -25.54
N LYS A 311 6.26 48.26 -26.65
CA LYS A 311 5.55 48.23 -27.94
C LYS A 311 4.71 46.97 -28.08
N THR A 312 5.06 45.89 -27.37
CA THR A 312 4.32 44.62 -27.43
C THR A 312 4.03 44.05 -26.05
N ARG A 313 2.98 43.21 -25.96
CA ARG A 313 2.63 42.47 -24.74
C ARG A 313 3.80 41.66 -24.19
N THR A 314 4.62 41.09 -25.08
CA THR A 314 5.78 40.26 -24.70
C THR A 314 6.91 41.09 -24.08
N GLU A 315 7.15 42.30 -24.57
CA GLU A 315 8.12 43.23 -23.99
C GLU A 315 7.69 43.67 -22.59
N TRP A 316 6.41 44.02 -22.44
CA TRP A 316 5.84 44.34 -21.13
C TRP A 316 5.93 43.15 -20.16
N ALA A 317 5.60 41.94 -20.60
CA ALA A 317 5.68 40.73 -19.78
C ALA A 317 7.09 40.42 -19.25
N LYS A 318 8.13 40.73 -20.02
CA LYS A 318 9.53 40.55 -19.61
C LYS A 318 10.00 41.63 -18.66
N ALA A 319 9.57 42.87 -18.89
CA ALA A 319 10.07 44.03 -18.15
C ALA A 319 9.30 44.32 -16.85
N ASP A 320 8.02 43.95 -16.77
CA ASP A 320 7.25 43.92 -15.51
C ASP A 320 6.43 42.63 -15.39
N PRO A 321 7.09 41.51 -15.02
CA PRO A 321 6.41 40.24 -14.85
C PRO A 321 5.35 40.25 -13.75
N SER A 322 5.45 41.17 -12.79
CA SER A 322 4.53 41.24 -11.65
C SER A 322 3.18 41.82 -12.08
N ALA A 323 3.18 42.97 -12.77
CA ALA A 323 1.98 43.59 -13.32
C ALA A 323 1.35 42.72 -14.43
N TYR A 324 2.16 42.11 -15.30
CA TYR A 324 1.67 41.20 -16.33
C TYR A 324 0.96 39.97 -15.73
N ARG A 325 1.58 39.30 -14.74
CA ARG A 325 0.97 38.14 -14.07
C ARG A 325 -0.28 38.54 -13.27
N ALA A 326 -0.28 39.68 -12.60
CA ALA A 326 -1.44 40.20 -11.89
C ALA A 326 -2.61 40.44 -12.85
N SER A 327 -2.34 41.09 -13.98
CA SER A 327 -3.33 41.36 -15.03
C SER A 327 -3.88 40.08 -15.65
N ARG A 328 -3.01 39.11 -15.97
CA ARG A 328 -3.43 37.80 -16.48
C ARG A 328 -4.28 37.04 -15.46
N LYS A 329 -3.86 36.99 -14.19
CA LYS A 329 -4.56 36.24 -13.14
C LYS A 329 -5.95 36.83 -12.83
N LYS A 330 -6.09 38.15 -12.94
CA LYS A 330 -7.35 38.87 -12.68
C LYS A 330 -8.19 39.13 -13.94
N GLY A 331 -7.78 38.62 -15.10
CA GLY A 331 -8.51 38.78 -16.37
C GLY A 331 -8.42 40.17 -17.00
N TRP A 332 -7.52 41.04 -16.53
CA TRP A 332 -7.36 42.42 -17.00
C TRP A 332 -6.48 42.56 -18.24
N LEU A 333 -5.89 41.47 -18.72
CA LEU A 333 -4.85 41.53 -19.75
C LEU A 333 -5.31 42.24 -21.02
N GLU A 334 -6.55 41.99 -21.45
CA GLU A 334 -7.11 42.63 -22.65
C GLU A 334 -7.37 44.13 -22.45
N ASN A 335 -7.82 44.52 -21.26
CA ASN A 335 -8.06 45.91 -20.90
C ASN A 335 -6.73 46.70 -20.79
N VAL A 336 -5.76 46.12 -20.10
CA VAL A 336 -4.45 46.74 -19.80
C VAL A 336 -3.57 46.86 -21.05
N THR A 337 -3.79 46.03 -22.07
CA THR A 337 -2.95 46.01 -23.29
C THR A 337 -3.73 46.31 -24.57
N ALA A 338 -4.86 47.00 -24.44
CA ALA A 338 -5.71 47.40 -25.57
C ALA A 338 -4.97 48.29 -26.58
N HIS A 339 -4.03 49.12 -26.12
CA HIS A 339 -3.20 50.00 -26.94
C HIS A 339 -2.02 49.28 -27.63
N MET A 340 -1.76 48.00 -27.32
CA MET A 340 -0.62 47.26 -27.88
C MET A 340 -1.03 46.44 -29.11
N PRO A 341 -0.31 46.53 -30.24
CA PRO A 341 -0.61 45.77 -31.44
C PRO A 341 -0.53 44.26 -31.18
N ARG A 342 -1.59 43.53 -31.57
CA ARG A 342 -1.61 42.06 -31.56
C ARG A 342 -0.85 41.54 -32.77
N LYS A 343 0.18 40.71 -32.55
CA LYS A 343 0.83 39.99 -33.65
C LYS A 343 -0.18 38.99 -34.23
N ARG A 344 -0.63 39.18 -35.48
CA ARG A 344 -1.42 38.17 -36.20
C ARG A 344 -0.49 36.98 -36.48
N SER A 345 -0.89 35.78 -36.06
CA SER A 345 -0.18 34.56 -36.44
C SER A 345 -0.28 34.39 -37.97
N PRO A 346 0.82 34.07 -38.68
CA PRO A 346 0.73 33.69 -40.08
C PRO A 346 -0.11 32.40 -40.20
N LEU A 347 -1.01 32.37 -41.17
CA LEU A 347 -1.83 31.21 -41.55
C LEU A 347 -0.96 30.09 -42.10
#